data_AF-A0A1J5FJH0-F1
#
_entry.id   AF-A0A1J5FJH0-F1
#
_cell.length_a   1.000
_cell.length_b   1.000
_cell.length_c   1.000
_cell.angle_alpha   90.00
_cell.angle_beta   90.00
_cell.angle_gamma   90.00
#
_symmetry.space_group_name_H-M   'P 1'
#
loop_
_entity.id
_entity.type
_entity.pdbx_description
1 polymer ?
#
loop_
_entity_poly.entity_id
_entity_poly.type
_entity_poly.pdbx_seq_one_letter_code
_entity_poly.pdbx_strand_id
1 'polypeptide(L)'
;MDDGKLDYRPKDHYAFSLTINNFLLKEAKILSDMLLKNFGIISSIQNPLCRGKRYPMLYIGKNGRDKFLKIVKPYIIDCFSHKLPPIL
;
A
#
# COMPACT_ATOMS: atom_id res chain seq x y z
N MET A 1 0.30 5.53 7.92
CA MET A 1 0.98 5.87 9.19
C MET A 1 1.34 4.59 9.91
N ASP A 2 0.36 3.77 10.29
CA ASP A 2 0.58 2.53 11.04
C ASP A 2 1.30 1.44 10.21
N ASP A 3 0.55 0.65 9.43
CA ASP A 3 1.07 -0.52 8.72
C ASP A 3 1.53 -0.25 7.27
N GLY A 4 1.45 1.01 6.85
CA GLY A 4 1.86 1.44 5.52
C GLY A 4 3.37 1.59 5.38
N LYS A 5 3.92 1.15 4.25
CA LYS A 5 5.31 1.31 3.87
C LYS A 5 5.41 1.83 2.43
N LEU A 6 6.46 2.62 2.19
CA LEU A 6 6.88 3.07 0.88
C LEU A 6 8.03 2.16 0.39
N ASP A 7 7.89 1.55 -0.78
CA ASP A 7 9.02 1.13 -1.60
C ASP A 7 9.33 2.29 -2.53
N TYR A 8 10.47 2.96 -2.34
CA TYR A 8 10.94 4.04 -3.18
C TYR A 8 12.35 3.72 -3.66
N ARG A 9 12.60 3.94 -4.96
CA ARG A 9 13.93 3.86 -5.55
C ARG A 9 14.15 5.12 -6.37
N PRO A 10 15.37 5.70 -6.35
CA PRO A 10 15.67 6.91 -7.11
C PRO A 10 15.24 6.78 -8.57
N LYS A 11 14.81 7.90 -9.17
CA LYS A 11 14.20 8.02 -10.51
C LYS A 11 12.69 7.80 -10.47
N ASP A 12 12.18 6.68 -10.97
CA ASP A 12 10.75 6.57 -11.34
C ASP A 12 9.97 5.50 -10.58
N HIS A 13 10.62 4.85 -9.61
CA HIS A 13 10.00 3.75 -8.88
C HIS A 13 9.53 4.19 -7.50
N TYR A 14 8.22 4.11 -7.32
CA TYR A 14 7.65 4.05 -5.99
C TYR A 14 6.37 3.20 -5.97
N ALA A 15 6.10 2.56 -4.85
CA ALA A 15 4.89 1.80 -4.58
C ALA A 15 4.59 1.84 -3.09
N PHE A 16 3.33 1.59 -2.72
CA PHE A 16 2.94 1.45 -1.33
C PHE A 16 2.62 0.00 -1.02
N SER A 17 2.92 -0.42 0.20
CA SER A 17 2.41 -1.67 0.74
C SER A 17 1.79 -1.46 2.11
N LEU A 18 0.80 -2.28 2.44
CA LEU A 18 0.18 -2.35 3.76
C LEU A 18 0.36 -3.76 4.30
N THR A 19 0.99 -3.87 5.47
CA THR A 19 1.09 -5.14 6.19
C THR A 19 -0.28 -5.47 6.77
N ILE A 20 -0.89 -6.56 6.30
CA ILE A 20 -2.24 -7.00 6.70
C ILE A 20 -2.22 -8.46 7.17
N ASN A 21 -1.20 -8.79 7.96
CA ASN A 21 -0.89 -10.16 8.41
C ASN A 21 -1.97 -10.75 9.33
N ASN A 22 -2.84 -9.90 9.88
CA ASN A 22 -3.99 -10.26 10.69
C ASN A 22 -5.22 -10.66 9.86
N PHE A 23 -5.18 -10.50 8.53
CA PHE A 23 -6.24 -10.92 7.63
C PHE A 23 -5.97 -12.28 7.00
N LEU A 24 -7.06 -12.99 6.72
CA LEU A 24 -7.09 -14.11 5.80
C LEU A 24 -6.97 -13.59 4.35
N LEU A 25 -6.48 -14.45 3.44
CA LEU A 25 -6.36 -14.08 2.02
C LEU A 25 -7.69 -13.63 1.39
N LYS A 26 -8.81 -14.23 1.82
CA LYS A 26 -10.16 -13.84 1.39
C LYS A 26 -10.52 -12.43 1.85
N GLU A 27 -10.16 -12.05 3.08
CA GLU A 27 -10.43 -10.72 3.65
C GLU A 27 -9.55 -9.66 3.00
N ALA A 28 -8.28 -10.01 2.74
CA ALA A 28 -7.37 -9.18 1.97
C ALA A 28 -7.93 -8.86 0.57
N LYS A 29 -8.52 -9.86 -0.10
CA LYS A 29 -9.18 -9.64 -1.40
C LYS A 29 -10.37 -8.69 -1.30
N ILE A 30 -11.23 -8.86 -0.30
CA ILE A 30 -12.35 -7.94 -0.05
C ILE A 30 -11.85 -6.50 0.16
N LEU A 31 -10.74 -6.32 0.90
CA LEU A 31 -10.12 -5.01 1.09
C LEU A 31 -9.63 -4.41 -0.25
N SER A 32 -8.95 -5.21 -1.08
CA SER A 32 -8.49 -4.78 -2.41
C SER A 32 -9.66 -4.35 -3.30
N ASP A 33 -10.74 -5.13 -3.32
CA ASP A 33 -11.93 -4.84 -4.12
C ASP A 33 -12.65 -3.58 -3.62
N MET A 34 -12.71 -3.37 -2.30
CA MET A 34 -13.26 -2.16 -1.69
C MET A 34 -12.46 -0.91 -2.07
N LEU A 35 -11.12 -0.99 -2.06
CA LEU A 35 -10.25 0.10 -2.48
C LEU A 35 -10.47 0.50 -3.95
N LEU A 36 -10.68 -0.48 -4.82
CA LEU A 36 -11.02 -0.22 -6.21
C LEU A 36 -12.42 0.40 -6.34
N LYS A 37 -13.43 -0.20 -5.72
CA LYS A 37 -14.84 0.22 -5.88
C LYS A 37 -15.10 1.62 -5.33
N ASN A 38 -14.56 1.92 -4.15
CA ASN A 38 -14.91 3.15 -3.42
C ASN A 38 -13.93 4.30 -3.67
N PHE A 39 -12.66 3.98 -3.95
CA PHE A 39 -11.61 4.98 -4.11
C PHE A 39 -10.94 4.92 -5.49
N GLY A 40 -11.25 3.93 -6.32
CA GLY A 40 -10.59 3.69 -7.61
C GLY A 40 -9.10 3.37 -7.47
N ILE A 41 -8.65 2.88 -6.31
CA ILE A 41 -7.25 2.52 -6.07
C ILE A 41 -7.04 1.09 -6.54
N ILE A 42 -6.27 0.93 -7.61
CA ILE A 42 -5.85 -0.38 -8.11
C ILE A 42 -4.77 -0.93 -7.18
N SER A 43 -5.01 -2.13 -6.65
CA SER A 43 -4.08 -2.83 -5.75
C SER A 43 -4.04 -4.32 -6.08
N SER A 44 -3.05 -5.02 -5.53
CA SER A 44 -2.93 -6.48 -5.63
C SER A 44 -2.58 -7.08 -4.27
N ILE A 45 -2.92 -8.36 -4.09
CA ILE A 45 -2.55 -9.11 -2.89
C ILE A 45 -1.29 -9.90 -3.16
N GLN A 46 -0.27 -9.61 -2.38
CA GLN A 46 0.95 -10.43 -2.29
C GLN A 46 0.82 -11.37 -1.08
N ASN A 47 1.49 -12.52 -1.15
CA ASN A 47 1.50 -13.49 -0.05
C ASN A 47 2.93 -14.03 0.19
N PRO A 48 3.89 -13.15 0.52
CA PRO A 48 5.29 -13.53 0.71
C PRO A 48 5.47 -14.58 1.81
N LEU A 49 6.48 -15.42 1.63
CA LEU A 49 6.92 -16.38 2.64
C LEU A 49 7.90 -15.69 3.59
N CYS A 50 7.50 -15.51 4.85
CA CYS A 50 8.34 -14.95 5.90
C CYS A 50 8.50 -16.00 7.01
N ARG A 51 9.74 -16.45 7.25
CA ARG A 51 10.07 -17.43 8.32
C ARG A 51 9.19 -18.68 8.26
N GLY A 52 8.98 -19.24 7.06
CA GLY A 52 8.18 -20.45 6.84
C GLY A 52 6.66 -20.25 6.89
N LYS A 53 6.16 -19.03 7.14
CA LYS A 53 4.73 -18.70 7.13
C LYS A 53 4.42 -17.69 6.02
N ARG A 54 3.27 -17.84 5.37
CA ARG A 54 2.80 -16.89 4.36
C ARG A 54 1.91 -15.84 5.00
N TYR A 55 2.17 -14.57 4.68
CA TYR A 55 1.40 -13.46 5.21
C TYR A 55 0.85 -12.60 4.10
N PRO A 56 -0.47 -12.31 4.09
CA PRO A 56 -1.04 -11.38 3.13
C PRO A 56 -0.47 -9.99 3.28
N MET A 57 -0.21 -9.35 2.14
CA MET A 57 0.22 -7.97 2.04
C MET A 57 -0.52 -7.31 0.88
N LEU A 58 -1.06 -6.13 1.13
CA LEU A 58 -1.68 -5.33 0.07
C LEU A 58 -0.59 -4.50 -0.60
N TYR A 59 -0.54 -4.52 -1.93
CA TYR A 59 0.44 -3.80 -2.72
C TYR A 59 -0.26 -2.84 -3.70
N ILE A 60 0.18 -1.58 -3.72
CA ILE A 60 -0.34 -0.51 -4.56
C ILE A 60 0.78 -0.04 -5.48
N GLY A 61 0.80 -0.59 -6.69
CA GLY A 61 1.81 -0.31 -7.70
C GLY A 61 1.49 0.91 -8.58
N LYS A 62 2.19 1.02 -9.71
CA LYS A 62 2.12 2.15 -10.67
C LYS A 62 0.69 2.59 -11.01
N ASN A 63 -0.23 1.64 -11.18
CA ASN A 63 -1.59 1.93 -11.63
C ASN A 63 -2.51 2.49 -10.52
N GLY A 64 -2.12 2.43 -9.25
CA GLY A 64 -2.92 2.92 -8.12
C GLY A 64 -2.21 3.93 -7.23
N ARG A 65 -0.88 4.00 -7.28
CA ARG A 65 -0.05 4.78 -6.35
C ARG A 65 -0.36 6.28 -6.35
N ASP A 66 -0.61 6.87 -7.52
CA ASP A 66 -0.85 8.32 -7.63
C ASP A 66 -2.20 8.69 -7.00
N LYS A 67 -3.22 7.84 -7.21
CA LYS A 67 -4.55 8.05 -6.62
C LYS A 67 -4.55 7.82 -5.11
N PHE A 68 -3.84 6.79 -4.64
CA PHE A 68 -3.65 6.56 -3.22
C PHE A 68 -2.93 7.75 -2.56
N LEU A 69 -1.81 8.20 -3.14
CA LEU A 69 -1.04 9.33 -2.64
C LEU A 69 -1.90 10.59 -2.54
N LYS A 70 -2.68 10.91 -3.59
CA LYS A 70 -3.58 12.08 -3.58
C LYS A 70 -4.58 12.06 -2.44
N ILE A 71 -5.09 10.88 -2.06
CA ILE A 71 -6.08 10.73 -0.99
C ILE A 71 -5.42 10.86 0.38
N VAL A 72 -4.28 10.21 0.60
CA VAL A 72 -3.67 10.15 1.94
C VAL A 72 -2.81 11.36 2.28
N LYS A 73 -2.15 11.98 1.27
CA LYS A 73 -1.17 13.07 1.46
C LYS A 73 -1.67 14.22 2.35
N PRO A 74 -2.91 14.73 2.21
CA PRO A 74 -3.40 15.83 3.05
C PRO A 74 -3.54 15.49 4.53
N TYR A 75 -3.57 14.20 4.89
CA TYR A 75 -3.80 13.72 6.26
C TYR A 75 -2.53 13.17 6.92
N ILE A 76 -1.39 13.19 6.23
CA ILE A 76 -0.11 12.76 6.78
C ILE A 76 0.48 13.91 7.60
N ILE A 77 0.71 13.65 8.88
CA ILE A 77 1.45 14.56 9.77
C ILE A 77 2.96 14.47 9.52
N ASP A 78 3.69 15.53 9.85
CA ASP A 78 5.10 15.72 9.47
C ASP A 78 6.02 14.58 9.92
N CYS A 79 5.80 13.98 11.08
CA CYS A 79 6.62 12.88 11.58
C CYS A 79 6.48 11.59 10.73
N PHE A 80 5.43 11.47 9.91
CA PHE A 80 5.23 10.39 8.96
C PHE A 80 5.57 10.77 7.50
N SER A 81 6.11 11.96 7.25
CA SER A 81 6.49 12.43 5.91
C SER A 81 7.47 11.48 5.21
N HIS A 82 8.35 10.81 5.96
CA HIS A 82 9.28 9.79 5.44
C HIS A 82 8.60 8.56 4.81
N LYS A 83 7.28 8.38 5.01
CA LYS A 83 6.47 7.34 4.36
C LYS A 83 5.86 7.81 3.02
N LEU A 84 6.15 9.03 2.58
CA LEU A 84 5.75 9.56 1.29
C LEU A 84 6.96 9.65 0.35
N PRO A 85 6.78 9.47 -0.98
CA PRO A 85 7.86 9.65 -1.92
C PRO A 85 8.37 11.10 -1.89
N PRO A 86 9.69 11.35 -2.00
CA PRO A 86 10.28 12.69 -2.01
C PRO A 86 10.03 13.44 -3.33
N ILE A 87 9.09 12.97 -4.15
CA ILE A 87 8.78 13.54 -5.47
C ILE A 87 7.66 14.57 -5.28
N LEU A 88 8.00 15.84 -5.50
CA LEU A 88 7.07 16.94 -5.78
C LEU A 88 7.03 17.17 -7.29
#